data_AF-A0A2N3EB32-F1
#
_entry.id   AF-A0A2N3EB32-F1
#
_cell.length_a   1.000
_cell.length_b   1.000
_cell.length_c   1.000
_cell.angle_alpha   90.00
_cell.angle_beta   90.00
_cell.angle_gamma   90.00
#
_symmetry.space_group_name_H-M   'P 1'
#
loop_
_entity.id
_entity.type
_entity.pdbx_description
1 polymer ?
#
loop_
_entity_poly.entity_id
_entity_poly.type
_entity_poly.pdbx_seq_one_letter_code
_entity_poly.pdbx_strand_id
1 'polypeptide(L)'
;TRPEPARGARTDPRGDAAPPAAPVRVAAPAAIPLEDAQAAENARSLAARCQTLEELREALTHFEGCPLRYTAKNLVFADGNPAARLMLVGEAPGRDEDLQGLPFVGRAGQLLDKMLAAIGLDRTSAYIVNTLPWRPPGNRTPTPAEHAVCMPFVERHIELVAPEVLVLVGGVSAKQLLRTDTGIMRLRGKWSTVRIADRDVPALPTLHPAYLLRQPAQKRLVWRDLMSLRARLGEARH
;
A
#
# COMPACT_ATOMS: atom_id res chain seq x y z
N THR A 1 -68.81 -55.96 22.48
CA THR A 1 -68.48 -55.70 23.90
C THR A 1 -67.61 -54.45 23.98
N ARG A 2 -68.06 -53.46 24.78
CA ARG A 2 -67.39 -52.27 25.38
C ARG A 2 -65.84 -52.18 25.29
N PRO A 3 -65.21 -51.02 25.59
CA PRO A 3 -65.48 -49.60 25.26
C PRO A 3 -64.17 -48.78 24.95
N GLU A 4 -64.31 -47.49 24.68
CA GLU A 4 -63.26 -46.45 24.80
C GLU A 4 -62.70 -46.35 26.24
N PRO A 5 -61.47 -45.82 26.48
CA PRO A 5 -61.36 -44.37 26.68
C PRO A 5 -59.97 -43.69 26.46
N ALA A 6 -60.03 -42.35 26.47
CA ALA A 6 -59.20 -41.40 27.24
C ALA A 6 -58.18 -40.49 26.51
N ARG A 7 -58.46 -39.19 26.68
CA ARG A 7 -57.66 -38.01 26.36
C ARG A 7 -56.32 -37.97 27.10
N GLY A 8 -55.28 -37.49 26.42
CA GLY A 8 -54.05 -36.97 27.00
C GLY A 8 -53.64 -35.67 26.28
N ALA A 9 -53.56 -34.59 27.03
CA ALA A 9 -53.28 -33.23 26.59
C ALA A 9 -51.79 -32.95 26.35
N ARG A 10 -51.54 -31.74 25.80
CA ARG A 10 -50.29 -30.91 25.78
C ARG A 10 -49.57 -30.91 24.42
N THR A 11 -49.03 -29.83 23.87
CA THR A 11 -48.96 -28.38 24.17
C THR A 11 -48.36 -27.74 22.91
N ASP A 12 -48.84 -26.56 22.51
CA ASP A 12 -48.22 -25.68 21.49
C ASP A 12 -46.73 -25.42 21.75
N PRO A 13 -45.84 -25.47 20.75
CA PRO A 13 -44.56 -24.77 20.84
C PRO A 13 -44.77 -23.35 20.29
N ARG A 14 -44.89 -22.38 21.20
CA ARG A 14 -44.70 -20.97 20.85
C ARG A 14 -43.25 -20.81 20.41
N GLY A 15 -43.06 -20.34 19.18
CA GLY A 15 -41.74 -19.96 18.67
C GLY A 15 -41.20 -18.76 19.44
N ASP A 16 -40.09 -18.98 20.14
CA ASP A 16 -39.30 -17.89 20.72
C ASP A 16 -38.66 -17.08 19.59
N ALA A 17 -39.18 -15.87 19.38
CA ALA A 17 -38.56 -14.87 18.52
C ALA A 17 -37.33 -14.31 19.24
N ALA A 18 -36.15 -14.49 18.63
CA ALA A 18 -34.91 -13.89 19.10
C ALA A 18 -34.99 -12.35 19.06
N PRO A 19 -34.45 -11.63 20.06
CA PRO A 19 -34.50 -10.18 20.08
C PRO A 19 -33.58 -9.56 19.01
N PRO A 20 -33.93 -8.37 18.46
CA PRO A 20 -33.16 -7.73 17.41
C PRO A 20 -31.79 -7.27 17.93
N ALA A 21 -30.75 -7.54 17.14
CA ALA A 21 -29.37 -7.14 17.42
C ALA A 21 -29.24 -5.61 17.48
N ALA A 22 -28.62 -5.11 18.55
CA ALA A 22 -28.32 -3.70 18.73
C ALA A 22 -27.37 -3.18 17.62
N PRO A 23 -27.52 -1.92 17.18
CA PRO A 23 -26.69 -1.36 16.12
C PRO A 23 -25.25 -1.23 16.60
N VAL A 24 -24.32 -1.81 15.84
CA VAL A 24 -22.88 -1.69 16.05
C VAL A 24 -22.48 -0.23 15.83
N ARG A 25 -22.10 0.47 16.90
CA ARG A 25 -21.52 1.81 16.83
C ARG A 25 -20.19 1.74 16.09
N VAL A 26 -20.09 2.40 14.94
CA VAL A 26 -18.84 2.62 14.23
C VAL A 26 -18.00 3.58 15.08
N ALA A 27 -16.83 3.13 15.54
CA ALA A 27 -15.90 3.96 16.28
C ALA A 27 -15.38 5.09 15.37
N ALA A 28 -15.39 6.32 15.89
CA ALA A 28 -14.76 7.46 15.24
C ALA A 28 -13.25 7.18 15.04
N PRO A 29 -12.63 7.68 13.95
CA PRO A 29 -11.19 7.52 13.77
C PRO A 29 -10.46 8.17 14.95
N ALA A 30 -9.54 7.41 15.56
CA ALA A 30 -8.74 7.91 16.67
C ALA A 30 -7.98 9.17 16.23
N ALA A 31 -8.12 10.25 16.99
CA ALA A 31 -7.39 11.48 16.75
C ALA A 31 -5.88 11.21 16.83
N ILE A 32 -5.15 11.73 15.84
CA ILE A 32 -3.68 11.66 15.82
C ILE A 32 -3.15 12.52 16.98
N PRO A 33 -2.21 12.04 17.80
CA PRO A 33 -1.54 12.85 18.82
C PRO A 33 -0.98 14.17 18.27
N LEU A 34 -0.99 15.25 19.06
CA LEU A 34 -0.51 16.58 18.63
C LEU A 34 0.94 16.56 18.13
N GLU A 35 1.79 15.75 18.77
CA GLU A 35 3.20 15.56 18.39
C GLU A 35 3.32 14.93 16.99
N ASP A 36 2.50 13.92 16.70
CA ASP A 36 2.45 13.26 15.39
C ASP A 36 1.91 14.21 14.30
N ALA A 37 0.95 15.07 14.63
CA ALA A 37 0.43 16.08 13.73
C ALA A 37 1.50 17.14 13.38
N GLN A 38 2.26 17.61 14.38
CA GLN A 38 3.37 18.55 14.16
C GLN A 38 4.49 17.90 13.33
N ALA A 39 4.80 16.63 13.59
CA ALA A 39 5.79 15.88 12.80
C ALA A 39 5.36 15.76 11.33
N ALA A 40 4.08 15.50 11.06
CA ALA A 40 3.55 15.44 9.71
C ALA A 40 3.60 16.81 8.99
N GLU A 41 3.36 17.91 9.71
CA GLU A 41 3.47 19.25 9.13
C GLU A 41 4.93 19.64 8.86
N ASN A 42 5.85 19.30 9.77
CA ASN A 42 7.28 19.47 9.55
C ASN A 42 7.77 18.67 8.34
N ALA A 43 7.30 17.42 8.18
CA ALA A 43 7.58 16.60 7.01
C ALA A 43 7.09 17.26 5.72
N ARG A 44 5.86 17.81 5.72
CA ARG A 44 5.29 18.53 4.58
C ARG A 44 6.14 19.75 4.18
N SER A 45 6.49 20.58 5.16
CA SER A 45 7.33 21.76 4.94
C SER A 45 8.73 21.40 4.45
N LEU A 46 9.32 20.31 4.96
CA LEU A 46 10.64 19.86 4.53
C LEU A 46 10.61 19.30 3.10
N ALA A 47 9.65 18.42 2.80
CA ALA A 47 9.49 17.82 1.47
C ALA A 47 9.23 18.89 0.40
N ALA A 48 8.37 19.88 0.68
CA ALA A 48 8.04 20.96 -0.26
C ALA A 48 9.26 21.83 -0.66
N ARG A 49 10.28 21.93 0.21
CA ARG A 49 11.50 22.70 -0.07
C ARG A 49 12.48 21.99 -0.99
N CYS A 50 12.46 20.66 -1.04
CA CYS A 50 13.43 19.84 -1.78
C CYS A 50 13.17 19.94 -3.29
N GLN A 51 14.05 20.55 -4.08
CA GLN A 51 13.91 20.70 -5.53
C GLN A 51 14.50 19.53 -6.34
N THR A 52 15.29 18.68 -5.68
CA THR A 52 15.96 17.53 -6.31
C THR A 52 15.77 16.26 -5.48
N LEU A 53 15.99 15.10 -6.08
CA LEU A 53 15.96 13.82 -5.36
C LEU A 53 17.10 13.73 -4.35
N GLU A 54 18.23 14.36 -4.64
CA GLU A 54 19.38 14.46 -3.75
C GLU A 54 19.03 15.24 -2.48
N GLU A 55 18.38 16.41 -2.62
CA GLU A 55 17.87 17.19 -1.49
C GLU A 55 16.82 16.41 -0.70
N LEU A 56 15.91 15.70 -1.39
CA LEU A 56 14.90 14.87 -0.74
C LEU A 56 15.53 13.73 0.08
N ARG A 57 16.59 13.11 -0.45
CA ARG A 57 17.36 12.08 0.25
C ARG A 57 18.06 12.65 1.49
N GLU A 58 18.69 13.82 1.35
CA GLU A 58 19.37 14.49 2.47
C GLU A 58 18.37 14.89 3.56
N ALA A 59 17.22 15.44 3.17
CA ALA A 59 16.12 15.75 4.07
C ALA A 59 15.66 14.51 4.86
N LEU A 60 15.38 13.40 4.18
CA LEU A 60 14.98 12.15 4.84
C LEU A 60 16.08 11.58 5.75
N THR A 61 17.35 11.69 5.36
CA THR A 61 18.48 11.20 6.17
C THR A 61 18.54 11.87 7.54
N HIS A 62 18.20 13.16 7.61
CA HIS A 62 18.20 13.98 8.82
C HIS A 62 16.82 14.16 9.46
N PHE A 63 15.78 13.53 8.91
CA PHE A 63 14.42 13.70 9.42
C PHE A 63 14.19 12.87 10.69
N GLU A 64 13.94 13.54 11.81
CA GLU A 64 13.80 12.92 13.14
C GLU A 64 12.34 12.71 13.58
N GLY A 65 11.38 13.17 12.78
CA GLY A 65 9.95 13.12 13.10
C GLY A 65 9.28 11.75 12.91
N CYS A 66 10.00 10.72 12.48
CA CYS A 66 9.47 9.36 12.33
C CYS A 66 10.18 8.40 13.28
N PRO A 67 9.47 7.78 14.26
CA PRO A 67 10.08 6.84 15.20
C PRO A 67 10.77 5.64 14.56
N LEU A 68 10.34 5.25 13.35
CA LEU A 68 10.93 4.12 12.63
C LEU A 68 12.40 4.31 12.32
N ARG A 69 12.87 5.55 12.13
CA ARG A 69 14.28 5.88 11.89
C ARG A 69 15.21 5.35 12.98
N TYR A 70 14.77 5.37 14.24
CA TYR A 70 15.58 4.93 15.38
C TYR A 70 15.64 3.41 15.52
N THR A 71 14.76 2.68 14.81
CA THR A 71 14.68 1.22 14.86
C THR A 71 15.18 0.53 13.59
N ALA A 72 15.17 1.25 12.46
CA ALA A 72 15.71 0.78 11.20
C ALA A 72 17.24 0.94 11.19
N LYS A 73 17.91 0.08 10.42
CA LYS A 73 19.36 0.14 10.25
C LYS A 73 19.77 1.15 9.18
N ASN A 74 19.02 1.20 8.08
CA ASN A 74 19.30 2.10 6.97
C ASN A 74 18.04 2.84 6.52
N LEU A 75 18.27 4.03 5.95
CA LEU A 75 17.30 4.67 5.07
C LEU A 75 17.21 3.87 3.76
N VAL A 76 15.99 3.46 3.40
CA VAL A 76 15.69 2.83 2.11
C VAL A 76 15.00 3.87 1.25
N PHE A 77 15.80 4.68 0.55
CA PHE A 77 15.32 5.84 -0.19
C PHE A 77 14.60 5.44 -1.48
N ALA A 78 15.33 4.88 -2.45
CA ALA A 78 14.82 4.47 -3.74
C ALA A 78 15.79 3.52 -4.46
N ASP A 79 15.34 2.92 -5.56
CA ASP A 79 16.17 2.21 -6.54
C ASP A 79 15.61 2.43 -7.95
N GLY A 80 16.37 1.99 -8.97
CA GLY A 80 15.98 2.09 -10.37
C GLY A 80 16.35 3.42 -11.01
N ASN A 81 15.57 3.85 -11.98
CA ASN A 81 15.89 5.00 -12.84
C ASN A 81 14.93 6.19 -12.55
N PRO A 82 15.44 7.34 -12.07
CA PRO A 82 14.61 8.52 -11.80
C PRO A 82 14.02 9.17 -13.06
N ALA A 83 14.52 8.84 -14.25
CA ALA A 83 13.94 9.26 -15.53
C ALA A 83 12.96 8.22 -16.13
N ALA A 84 12.61 7.17 -15.37
CA ALA A 84 11.68 6.15 -15.85
C ALA A 84 10.24 6.69 -15.91
N ARG A 85 9.52 6.26 -16.94
CA ARG A 85 8.09 6.55 -17.14
C ARG A 85 7.20 5.82 -16.12
N LEU A 86 7.73 4.76 -15.51
CA LEU A 86 7.04 3.90 -14.55
C LEU A 86 7.61 4.14 -13.15
N MET A 87 6.73 4.32 -12.17
CA MET A 87 7.11 4.32 -10.75
C MET A 87 6.35 3.22 -9.99
N LEU A 88 7.10 2.42 -9.22
CA LEU A 88 6.56 1.37 -8.35
C LEU A 88 6.56 1.88 -6.91
N VAL A 89 5.42 1.75 -6.22
CA VAL A 89 5.29 2.15 -4.81
C VAL A 89 4.87 0.96 -3.96
N GLY A 90 5.79 0.47 -3.14
CA GLY A 90 5.57 -0.59 -2.15
C GLY A 90 5.11 -0.07 -0.79
N GLU A 91 5.05 -0.97 0.19
CA GLU A 91 4.59 -0.66 1.55
C GLU A 91 5.72 -0.15 2.44
N ALA A 92 6.64 -1.03 2.82
CA ALA A 92 7.75 -0.71 3.71
C ALA A 92 8.93 -1.68 3.47
N PRO A 93 10.16 -1.31 3.86
CA PRO A 93 11.31 -2.18 3.76
C PRO A 93 11.16 -3.43 4.63
N GLY A 94 11.57 -4.58 4.09
CA GLY A 94 11.80 -5.79 4.86
C GLY A 94 13.21 -5.83 5.43
N ARG A 95 13.60 -6.97 6.00
CA ARG A 95 14.91 -7.16 6.63
C ARG A 95 16.07 -6.95 5.64
N ASP A 96 15.95 -7.49 4.43
CA ASP A 96 17.04 -7.45 3.45
C ASP A 96 17.19 -6.02 2.90
N GLU A 97 16.07 -5.33 2.68
CA GLU A 97 16.03 -3.94 2.27
C GLU A 97 16.66 -3.03 3.33
N ASP A 98 16.29 -3.20 4.60
CA ASP A 98 16.85 -2.44 5.72
C ASP A 98 18.35 -2.69 5.90
N LEU A 99 18.85 -3.87 5.57
CA LEU A 99 20.29 -4.17 5.63
C LEU A 99 21.07 -3.54 4.47
N GLN A 100 20.48 -3.46 3.28
CA GLN A 100 21.16 -3.00 2.06
C GLN A 100 20.90 -1.53 1.72
N GLY A 101 19.87 -0.90 2.32
CA GLY A 101 19.47 0.46 1.98
C GLY A 101 18.73 0.59 0.64
N LEU A 102 18.27 -0.52 0.06
CA LEU A 102 17.63 -0.57 -1.26
C LEU A 102 16.26 -1.24 -1.20
N PRO A 103 15.22 -0.69 -1.86
CA PRO A 103 13.89 -1.29 -1.89
C PRO A 103 13.86 -2.58 -2.70
N PHE A 104 13.00 -3.52 -2.28
CA PHE A 104 12.72 -4.76 -2.99
C PHE A 104 13.98 -5.55 -3.37
N VAL A 105 14.88 -5.84 -2.43
CA VAL A 105 16.09 -6.68 -2.69
C VAL A 105 15.95 -8.11 -2.15
N GLY A 106 15.00 -8.35 -1.24
CA GLY A 106 14.72 -9.67 -0.70
C GLY A 106 13.94 -10.57 -1.67
N ARG A 107 13.41 -11.68 -1.17
CA ARG A 107 12.65 -12.67 -1.97
C ARG A 107 11.44 -12.07 -2.71
N ALA A 108 10.77 -11.10 -2.08
CA ALA A 108 9.65 -10.39 -2.70
C ALA A 108 10.14 -9.54 -3.89
N GLY A 109 11.29 -8.89 -3.73
CA GLY A 109 11.95 -8.13 -4.78
C GLY A 109 12.40 -8.96 -5.97
N GLN A 110 13.01 -10.12 -5.73
CA GLN A 110 13.37 -11.05 -6.80
C GLN A 110 12.16 -11.54 -7.60
N LEU A 111 10.99 -11.66 -6.96
CA LEU A 111 9.74 -11.97 -7.67
C LEU A 111 9.23 -10.75 -8.45
N LEU A 112 9.37 -9.54 -7.90
CA LEU A 112 9.07 -8.29 -8.62
C LEU A 112 9.90 -8.18 -9.90
N ASP A 113 11.21 -8.46 -9.83
CA ASP A 113 12.08 -8.43 -11.01
C ASP A 113 11.62 -9.43 -12.08
N LYS A 114 11.23 -10.65 -11.67
CA LYS A 114 10.65 -11.65 -12.58
C LYS A 114 9.32 -11.20 -13.18
N MET A 115 8.50 -10.49 -12.42
CA MET A 115 7.24 -9.92 -12.89
C MET A 115 7.46 -8.84 -13.95
N LEU A 116 8.43 -7.95 -13.75
CA LEU A 116 8.82 -6.94 -14.74
C LEU A 116 9.39 -7.61 -16.00
N ALA A 117 10.29 -8.58 -15.84
CA ALA A 117 10.90 -9.31 -16.94
C ALA A 117 9.86 -10.01 -17.82
N ALA A 118 8.80 -10.56 -17.21
CA ALA A 118 7.72 -11.23 -17.94
C ALA A 118 6.92 -10.29 -18.87
N ILE A 119 7.04 -8.97 -18.69
CA ILE A 119 6.44 -7.96 -19.58
C ILE A 119 7.47 -7.18 -20.39
N GLY A 120 8.73 -7.65 -20.43
CA GLY A 120 9.81 -7.03 -21.18
C GLY A 120 10.37 -5.76 -20.54
N LEU A 121 10.18 -5.59 -19.23
CA LEU A 121 10.77 -4.53 -18.44
C LEU A 121 11.84 -5.09 -17.51
N ASP A 122 12.70 -4.22 -17.02
CA ASP A 122 13.65 -4.54 -15.95
C ASP A 122 13.58 -3.49 -14.84
N ARG A 123 14.44 -3.62 -13.84
CA ARG A 123 14.51 -2.67 -12.73
C ARG A 123 14.90 -1.26 -13.17
N THR A 124 15.70 -1.12 -14.23
CA THR A 124 16.09 0.19 -14.78
C THR A 124 14.97 0.87 -15.59
N SER A 125 13.91 0.12 -15.88
CA SER A 125 12.71 0.61 -16.53
C SER A 125 11.73 1.30 -15.57
N ALA A 126 12.03 1.32 -14.27
CA ALA A 126 11.16 1.89 -13.24
C ALA A 126 11.95 2.69 -12.19
N TYR A 127 11.27 3.63 -11.53
CA TYR A 127 11.71 4.20 -10.25
C TYR A 127 10.97 3.50 -9.11
N ILE A 128 11.68 3.00 -8.10
CA ILE A 128 11.10 2.11 -7.08
C ILE A 128 11.26 2.74 -5.70
N VAL A 129 10.15 2.89 -4.99
CA VAL A 129 10.11 3.38 -3.61
C VAL A 129 9.12 2.59 -2.76
N ASN A 130 9.11 2.83 -1.45
CA ASN A 130 8.07 2.37 -0.52
C ASN A 130 7.35 3.59 0.08
N THR A 131 6.13 3.40 0.58
CA THR A 131 5.42 4.49 1.28
C THR A 131 6.06 4.85 2.62
N LEU A 132 6.85 3.96 3.20
CA LEU A 132 7.75 4.25 4.30
C LEU A 132 9.19 3.97 3.89
N PRO A 133 10.16 4.84 4.23
CA PRO A 133 11.56 4.64 3.87
C PRO A 133 12.35 3.88 4.96
N TRP A 134 11.71 3.55 6.09
CA TRP A 134 12.31 2.79 7.19
C TRP A 134 11.49 1.56 7.53
N ARG A 135 12.19 0.50 7.94
CA ARG A 135 11.59 -0.78 8.31
C ARG A 135 10.84 -0.69 9.65
N PRO A 136 9.56 -1.10 9.70
CA PRO A 136 8.85 -1.29 10.96
C PRO A 136 9.44 -2.44 11.80
N PRO A 137 9.54 -2.29 13.14
CA PRO A 137 9.97 -3.37 14.03
C PRO A 137 9.16 -4.64 13.80
N GLY A 138 9.85 -5.77 13.63
CA GLY A 138 9.21 -7.06 13.39
C GLY A 138 8.43 -7.17 12.07
N ASN A 139 8.61 -6.24 11.12
CA ASN A 139 7.79 -6.13 9.90
C ASN A 139 6.28 -6.02 10.19
N ARG A 140 5.92 -5.37 11.32
CA ARG A 140 4.51 -5.07 11.60
C ARG A 140 3.93 -4.13 10.55
N THR A 141 2.60 -4.11 10.45
CA THR A 141 1.91 -3.09 9.68
C THR A 141 2.23 -1.70 10.27
N PRO A 142 2.56 -0.71 9.43
CA PRO A 142 2.78 0.66 9.88
C PRO A 142 1.51 1.28 10.48
N THR A 143 1.68 2.24 11.38
CA THR A 143 0.57 2.97 12.00
C THR A 143 0.07 4.10 11.08
N PRO A 144 -1.17 4.60 11.28
CA PRO A 144 -1.65 5.78 10.56
C PRO A 144 -0.76 7.01 10.74
N ALA A 145 -0.19 7.21 11.93
CA ALA A 145 0.74 8.31 12.21
C ALA A 145 2.04 8.18 11.42
N GLU A 146 2.63 6.98 11.38
CA GLU A 146 3.84 6.72 10.57
C GLU A 146 3.59 6.99 9.08
N HIS A 147 2.42 6.61 8.58
CA HIS A 147 2.02 6.93 7.22
C HIS A 147 1.85 8.43 6.99
N ALA A 148 1.14 9.12 7.89
CA ALA A 148 0.89 10.56 7.78
C ALA A 148 2.19 11.36 7.73
N VAL A 149 3.19 10.95 8.52
CA VAL A 149 4.53 11.57 8.56
C VAL A 149 5.34 11.29 7.29
N CYS A 150 5.26 10.08 6.73
CA CYS A 150 6.07 9.71 5.56
C CYS A 150 5.46 10.16 4.22
N MET A 151 4.12 10.30 4.16
CA MET A 151 3.40 10.57 2.90
C MET A 151 3.90 11.81 2.15
N PRO A 152 4.22 12.96 2.79
CA PRO A 152 4.71 14.12 2.06
C PRO A 152 5.99 13.85 1.26
N PHE A 153 6.88 12.99 1.77
CA PHE A 153 8.09 12.61 1.04
C PHE A 153 7.77 11.71 -0.16
N VAL A 154 6.79 10.81 -0.04
CA VAL A 154 6.33 9.95 -1.14
C VAL A 154 5.68 10.79 -2.24
N GLU A 155 4.79 11.73 -1.87
CA GLU A 155 4.20 12.68 -2.81
C GLU A 155 5.31 13.49 -3.50
N ARG A 156 6.34 13.93 -2.77
CA ARG A 156 7.48 14.65 -3.35
C ARG A 156 8.34 13.80 -4.28
N HIS A 157 8.56 12.51 -4.01
CA HIS A 157 9.18 11.60 -4.98
C HIS A 157 8.39 11.59 -6.30
N ILE A 158 7.05 11.48 -6.23
CA ILE A 158 6.21 11.43 -7.43
C ILE A 158 6.24 12.77 -8.18
N GLU A 159 6.26 13.90 -7.46
CA GLU A 159 6.41 15.23 -8.07
C GLU A 159 7.73 15.35 -8.83
N LEU A 160 8.85 15.03 -8.17
CA LEU A 160 10.20 15.19 -8.73
C LEU A 160 10.50 14.23 -9.88
N VAL A 161 10.05 12.97 -9.78
CA VAL A 161 10.25 11.95 -10.83
C VAL A 161 9.31 12.15 -12.01
N ALA A 162 8.14 12.74 -11.77
CA ALA A 162 7.13 12.98 -12.78
C ALA A 162 6.78 11.75 -13.65
N PRO A 163 6.49 10.57 -13.05
CA PRO A 163 6.23 9.36 -13.83
C PRO A 163 4.92 9.47 -14.60
N GLU A 164 4.85 8.80 -15.75
CA GLU A 164 3.62 8.68 -16.54
C GLU A 164 2.62 7.69 -15.90
N VAL A 165 3.13 6.67 -15.20
CA VAL A 165 2.31 5.61 -14.58
C VAL A 165 2.85 5.24 -13.20
N LEU A 166 1.93 5.11 -12.23
CA LEU A 166 2.19 4.49 -10.94
C LEU A 166 1.70 3.05 -10.91
N VAL A 167 2.46 2.16 -10.28
CA VAL A 167 1.98 0.83 -9.86
C VAL A 167 2.03 0.76 -8.35
N LEU A 168 0.86 0.58 -7.74
CA LEU A 168 0.71 0.53 -6.30
C LEU A 168 0.80 -0.94 -5.88
N VAL A 169 1.98 -1.33 -5.40
CA VAL A 169 2.34 -2.71 -5.09
C VAL A 169 1.88 -3.07 -3.69
N GLY A 170 0.67 -3.63 -3.58
CA GLY A 170 0.09 -4.05 -2.31
C GLY A 170 -1.02 -3.13 -1.80
N GLY A 171 -1.65 -3.57 -0.71
CA GLY A 171 -2.83 -2.89 -0.17
C GLY A 171 -2.50 -1.57 0.51
N VAL A 172 -1.38 -1.49 1.21
CA VAL A 172 -1.02 -0.28 1.96
C VAL A 172 -0.70 0.88 1.02
N SER A 173 0.18 0.69 0.03
CA SER A 173 0.48 1.73 -0.96
C SER A 173 -0.76 2.15 -1.75
N ALA A 174 -1.62 1.18 -2.13
CA ALA A 174 -2.87 1.46 -2.81
C ALA A 174 -3.82 2.32 -1.97
N LYS A 175 -4.06 1.96 -0.71
CA LYS A 175 -4.97 2.71 0.18
C LYS A 175 -4.48 4.14 0.43
N GLN A 176 -3.18 4.29 0.69
CA GLN A 176 -2.58 5.58 1.01
C GLN A 176 -2.65 6.54 -0.18
N LEU A 177 -2.16 6.11 -1.36
CA LEU A 177 -2.10 6.99 -2.53
C LEU A 177 -3.46 7.21 -3.20
N LEU A 178 -4.38 6.23 -3.14
CA LEU A 178 -5.76 6.41 -3.62
C LEU A 178 -6.70 7.02 -2.58
N ARG A 179 -6.21 7.29 -1.36
CA ARG A 179 -6.97 7.88 -0.25
C ARG A 179 -8.31 7.14 -0.02
N THR A 180 -8.23 5.81 0.10
CA THR A 180 -9.39 4.92 0.22
C THR A 180 -9.17 3.82 1.24
N ASP A 181 -10.24 3.34 1.88
CA ASP A 181 -10.22 2.16 2.76
C ASP A 181 -10.47 0.84 2.02
N THR A 182 -10.72 0.92 0.70
CA THR A 182 -11.06 -0.24 -0.13
C THR A 182 -9.94 -1.29 -0.10
N GLY A 183 -10.31 -2.56 0.14
CA GLY A 183 -9.34 -3.67 0.14
C GLY A 183 -8.72 -3.94 -1.23
N ILE A 184 -7.45 -4.36 -1.24
CA ILE A 184 -6.66 -4.55 -2.47
C ILE A 184 -7.31 -5.50 -3.49
N MET A 185 -8.02 -6.53 -3.04
CA MET A 185 -8.71 -7.47 -3.93
C MET A 185 -9.77 -6.80 -4.82
N ARG A 186 -10.40 -5.72 -4.34
CA ARG A 186 -11.39 -4.95 -5.11
C ARG A 186 -10.75 -3.88 -6.01
N LEU A 187 -9.57 -3.39 -5.63
CA LEU A 187 -8.83 -2.33 -6.32
C LEU A 187 -7.93 -2.86 -7.45
N ARG A 188 -7.32 -4.03 -7.26
CA ARG A 188 -6.27 -4.53 -8.16
C ARG A 188 -6.74 -4.54 -9.61
N GLY A 189 -5.83 -4.20 -10.52
CA GLY A 189 -6.00 -4.13 -11.97
C GLY A 189 -7.18 -3.31 -12.48
N LYS A 190 -7.69 -2.38 -11.67
CA LYS A 190 -8.55 -1.29 -12.14
C LYS A 190 -7.71 -0.03 -12.15
N TRP A 191 -7.59 0.59 -13.32
CA TRP A 191 -6.93 1.88 -13.44
C TRP A 191 -7.67 2.92 -12.60
N SER A 192 -6.91 3.67 -11.83
CA SER A 192 -7.38 4.78 -11.00
C SER A 192 -6.47 5.98 -11.26
N THR A 193 -6.78 7.10 -10.63
CA THR A 193 -5.98 8.32 -10.73
C THR A 193 -5.49 8.72 -9.35
N VAL A 194 -4.20 8.99 -9.22
CA VAL A 194 -3.61 9.62 -8.04
C VAL A 194 -3.36 11.08 -8.37
N ARG A 195 -3.97 11.99 -7.59
CA ARG A 195 -3.72 13.43 -7.68
C ARG A 195 -2.50 13.78 -6.83
N ILE A 196 -1.47 14.29 -7.47
CA ILE A 196 -0.25 14.79 -6.82
C ILE A 196 -0.04 16.24 -7.26
N ALA A 197 -0.02 17.17 -6.29
CA ALA A 197 -0.12 18.60 -6.57
C ALA A 197 -1.25 18.88 -7.58
N ASP A 198 -0.92 19.49 -8.73
CA ASP A 198 -1.87 19.81 -9.79
C ASP A 198 -1.92 18.76 -10.93
N ARG A 199 -1.28 17.59 -10.76
CA ARG A 199 -1.19 16.54 -11.78
C ARG A 199 -1.98 15.29 -11.42
N ASP A 200 -2.73 14.80 -12.40
CA ASP A 200 -3.33 13.46 -12.36
C ASP A 200 -2.38 12.43 -12.94
N VAL A 201 -2.01 11.43 -12.12
CA VAL A 201 -1.15 10.32 -12.55
C VAL A 201 -1.97 9.03 -12.59
N PRO A 202 -2.06 8.35 -13.75
CA PRO A 202 -2.66 7.03 -13.84
C PRO A 202 -1.97 6.04 -12.91
N ALA A 203 -2.75 5.31 -12.13
CA ALA A 203 -2.26 4.36 -11.14
C ALA A 203 -2.92 2.99 -11.30
N LEU A 204 -2.10 1.94 -11.24
CA LEU A 204 -2.52 0.56 -11.30
C LEU A 204 -2.21 -0.15 -9.97
N PRO A 205 -3.21 -0.40 -9.11
CA PRO A 205 -3.02 -1.23 -7.93
C PRO A 205 -2.80 -2.69 -8.34
N THR A 206 -1.90 -3.39 -7.65
CA THR A 206 -1.69 -4.83 -7.82
C THR A 206 -1.32 -5.52 -6.49
N LEU A 207 -1.23 -6.85 -6.50
CA LEU A 207 -0.90 -7.62 -5.29
C LEU A 207 0.60 -7.60 -5.02
N HIS A 208 0.96 -7.50 -3.74
CA HIS A 208 2.36 -7.47 -3.31
C HIS A 208 3.07 -8.82 -3.58
N PRO A 209 4.31 -8.85 -4.08
CA PRO A 209 5.03 -10.10 -4.35
C PRO A 209 5.16 -11.02 -3.12
N ALA A 210 5.34 -10.45 -1.93
CA ALA A 210 5.36 -11.24 -0.68
C ALA A 210 4.05 -12.03 -0.44
N TYR A 211 2.90 -11.50 -0.87
CA TYR A 211 1.63 -12.23 -0.82
C TYR A 211 1.61 -13.36 -1.85
N LEU A 212 2.13 -13.14 -3.06
CA LEU A 212 2.21 -14.16 -4.12
C LEU A 212 3.17 -15.31 -3.77
N LEU A 213 4.19 -15.05 -2.96
CA LEU A 213 5.07 -16.11 -2.45
C LEU A 213 4.32 -17.06 -1.52
N ARG A 214 3.34 -16.56 -0.76
CA ARG A 214 2.47 -17.38 0.12
C ARG A 214 1.25 -17.93 -0.60
N GLN A 215 0.78 -17.24 -1.65
CA GLN A 215 -0.39 -17.61 -2.43
C GLN A 215 -0.08 -17.65 -3.94
N PRO A 216 0.69 -18.65 -4.42
CA PRO A 216 1.14 -18.70 -5.82
C PRO A 216 -0.01 -18.74 -6.84
N ALA A 217 -1.17 -19.31 -6.49
CA ALA A 217 -2.35 -19.36 -7.35
C ALA A 217 -2.86 -17.96 -7.76
N GLN A 218 -2.54 -16.92 -6.98
CA GLN A 218 -2.95 -15.54 -7.26
C GLN A 218 -2.06 -14.84 -8.31
N LYS A 219 -0.95 -15.47 -8.73
CA LYS A 219 -0.08 -14.94 -9.79
C LYS A 219 -0.85 -14.72 -11.10
N ARG A 220 -1.89 -15.50 -11.38
CA ARG A 220 -2.76 -15.30 -12.56
C ARG A 220 -3.46 -13.93 -12.58
N LEU A 221 -3.78 -13.39 -11.41
CA LEU A 221 -4.42 -12.07 -11.30
C LEU A 221 -3.40 -10.98 -11.61
N VAL A 222 -2.22 -11.07 -11.01
CA VAL A 222 -1.13 -10.11 -11.24
C VAL A 222 -0.64 -10.17 -12.68
N TRP A 223 -0.63 -11.35 -13.32
CA TRP A 223 -0.34 -11.45 -14.74
C TRP A 223 -1.28 -10.60 -15.60
N ARG A 224 -2.59 -10.60 -15.30
CA ARG A 224 -3.56 -9.74 -15.99
C ARG A 224 -3.27 -8.25 -15.75
N ASP A 225 -2.91 -7.88 -14.53
CA ASP A 225 -2.55 -6.50 -14.17
C ASP A 225 -1.31 -6.07 -14.98
N LEU A 226 -0.27 -6.90 -15.03
CA LEU A 226 0.97 -6.63 -15.75
C LEU A 226 0.75 -6.55 -17.28
N MET A 227 -0.14 -7.36 -17.85
CA MET A 227 -0.52 -7.22 -19.26
C MET A 227 -1.22 -5.89 -19.54
N SER A 228 -2.09 -5.44 -18.63
CA SER A 228 -2.71 -4.13 -18.74
C SER A 228 -1.70 -2.98 -18.62
N LEU A 229 -0.73 -3.10 -17.71
CA LEU A 229 0.39 -2.16 -17.59
C LEU A 229 1.21 -2.10 -18.89
N ARG A 230 1.56 -3.26 -19.44
CA ARG A 230 2.33 -3.35 -20.69
C ARG A 230 1.60 -2.68 -21.85
N ALA A 231 0.29 -2.92 -21.99
CA ALA A 231 -0.52 -2.26 -23.01
C ALA A 231 -0.47 -0.72 -22.85
N ARG A 232 -0.67 -0.22 -21.63
CA ARG A 232 -0.65 1.22 -21.33
C ARG A 232 0.69 1.90 -21.63
N LEU A 233 1.80 1.26 -21.26
CA LEU A 233 3.15 1.78 -21.54
C LEU A 233 3.51 1.74 -23.04
N GLY A 234 2.89 0.82 -23.78
CA GLY A 234 2.99 0.71 -25.24
C GLY A 234 2.20 1.78 -25.98
N GLU A 235 0.99 2.13 -25.52
CA GLU A 235 0.14 3.18 -26.10
C GLU A 235 0.83 4.55 -26.08
N ALA A 236 1.55 4.89 -25.02
CA ALA A 236 2.24 6.17 -24.88
C ALA A 236 3.58 6.27 -25.65
N ARG A 237 3.80 5.41 -26.66
CA ARG A 237 4.90 5.51 -27.63
C ARG A 237 4.48 6.14 -28.97
N HIS A 238 3.22 6.56 -29.11
CA HIS A 238 2.66 7.22 -30.29
C HIS A 238 2.16 8.62 -29.93
#